data_AF-M1WIP2-F1
#
_entry.id   AF-M1WIP2-F1
#
_cell.length_a   1.000
_cell.length_b   1.000
_cell.length_c   1.000
_cell.angle_alpha   90.00
_cell.angle_beta   90.00
_cell.angle_gamma   90.00
#
_symmetry.space_group_name_H-M   'P 1'
#
loop_
_entity.id
_entity.type
_entity.pdbx_description
1 polymer ?
#
loop_
_entity_poly.entity_id
_entity_poly.type
_entity_poly.pdbx_seq_one_letter_code
_entity_poly.pdbx_strand_id
1 'polypeptide(L)'
;MYTLGQDGINPMPFPNEAVNEQATLSFSQNSITLPAGHSAVVGVTAKPAAGTINPKRLALWSGYVIINGTDGSHLSMPYQGLTGSLHQATVLERGQAWVFPSDDSTNSTRSPDGFTYVVPKPDTANDYDNLPSIYVNLALGSSTVRVDVVPVQNGTNAAHSNSNATSIGELFGLPSLANSREDSSFSWDGKLESGSYAPAGRYRFVVRALRLFGDASKPEDWDEATTQSLILKYKQ
;
A
#
# COMPACT_ATOMS: atom_id res chain seq x y z
N MET A 1 19.02 3.04 -10.49
CA MET A 1 18.54 4.14 -9.62
C MET A 1 17.68 3.57 -8.51
N TYR A 2 17.73 4.10 -7.29
CA TYR A 2 16.84 3.63 -6.22
C TYR A 2 15.42 4.20 -6.37
N THR A 3 14.41 3.40 -6.06
CA THR A 3 13.00 3.85 -6.04
C THR A 3 12.63 4.40 -4.67
N LEU A 4 13.01 3.71 -3.59
CA LEU A 4 12.65 4.09 -2.21
C LEU A 4 13.79 4.80 -1.47
N GLY A 5 13.43 5.57 -0.44
CA GLY A 5 14.35 6.29 0.44
C GLY A 5 15.34 5.37 1.17
N GLN A 6 16.39 5.95 1.76
CA GLN A 6 17.42 5.18 2.47
C GLN A 6 16.86 4.41 3.67
N ASP A 7 15.97 5.05 4.44
CA ASP A 7 15.44 4.53 5.71
C ASP A 7 13.90 4.46 5.73
N GLY A 8 13.27 4.39 4.56
CA GLY A 8 11.81 4.46 4.46
C GLY A 8 11.23 3.56 3.38
N ILE A 9 9.92 3.37 3.48
CA ILE A 9 9.13 2.60 2.53
C ILE A 9 8.56 3.46 1.40
N ASN A 10 8.71 4.79 1.52
CA ASN A 10 8.17 5.75 0.58
C ASN A 10 9.09 5.95 -0.63
N PRO A 11 8.52 6.19 -1.82
CA PRO A 11 9.26 6.63 -3.00
C PRO A 11 10.09 7.88 -2.68
N MET A 12 11.31 7.92 -3.20
CA MET A 12 12.14 9.11 -3.03
C MET A 12 11.56 10.30 -3.79
N PRO A 13 11.68 11.53 -3.24
CA PRO A 13 11.47 12.72 -4.03
C PRO A 13 12.48 12.76 -5.17
N PHE A 14 12.06 13.33 -6.30
CA PHE A 14 12.96 13.58 -7.41
C PHE A 14 14.00 14.65 -7.02
N PRO A 15 15.28 14.51 -7.41
CA PRO A 15 15.84 13.41 -8.19
C PRO A 15 16.17 12.17 -7.36
N ASN A 16 15.85 10.99 -7.92
CA ASN A 16 16.21 9.71 -7.32
C ASN A 16 17.73 9.50 -7.30
N GLU A 17 18.21 8.88 -6.22
CA GLU A 17 19.61 8.47 -6.08
C GLU A 17 20.03 7.50 -7.19
N ALA A 18 21.01 7.93 -8.00
CA ALA A 18 21.63 7.10 -9.01
C ALA A 18 22.57 6.08 -8.35
N VAL A 19 22.60 4.88 -8.93
CA VAL A 19 23.52 3.82 -8.51
C VAL A 19 24.49 3.60 -9.67
N ASN A 20 25.78 3.76 -9.42
CA ASN A 20 26.81 3.61 -10.45
C ASN A 20 27.23 2.14 -10.62
N GLU A 21 26.24 1.29 -10.90
CA GLU A 21 26.37 -0.16 -11.03
C GLU A 21 25.49 -0.64 -12.18
N GLN A 22 25.91 -1.70 -12.87
CA GLN A 22 25.25 -2.17 -14.09
C GLN A 22 24.75 -3.59 -13.92
N ALA A 23 23.52 -3.84 -14.37
CA ALA A 23 23.04 -5.20 -14.56
C ALA A 23 23.73 -5.83 -15.78
N THR A 24 23.93 -7.15 -15.74
CA THR A 24 24.49 -7.90 -16.85
C THR A 24 23.42 -8.77 -17.50
N LEU A 25 23.45 -8.85 -18.83
CA LEU A 25 22.65 -9.77 -19.61
C LEU A 25 23.55 -10.87 -20.18
N SER A 26 23.06 -12.10 -20.14
CA SER A 26 23.69 -13.24 -20.80
C SER A 26 22.69 -13.89 -21.73
N PHE A 27 23.15 -14.23 -22.93
CA PHE A 27 22.32 -14.76 -24.01
C PHE A 27 22.68 -16.23 -24.23
N SER A 28 21.68 -17.08 -24.50
CA SER A 28 21.91 -18.49 -24.84
C SER A 28 22.68 -18.65 -26.16
N GLN A 29 22.61 -17.62 -27.02
CA GLN A 29 23.30 -17.51 -28.29
C GLN A 29 23.46 -16.02 -28.65
N ASN A 30 24.63 -15.64 -29.17
CA ASN A 30 24.93 -14.25 -29.56
C ASN A 30 24.70 -13.99 -31.05
N SER A 31 24.38 -15.02 -31.83
CA SER A 31 24.10 -14.95 -33.26
C SER A 31 23.11 -16.05 -33.64
N ILE A 32 22.23 -15.76 -34.59
CA ILE A 32 21.24 -16.69 -35.14
C ILE A 32 21.15 -16.50 -36.65
N THR A 33 20.77 -17.56 -37.36
CA THR A 33 20.39 -17.49 -38.77
C THR A 33 18.93 -17.87 -38.90
N LEU A 34 18.12 -16.96 -39.44
CA LEU A 34 16.68 -17.14 -39.61
C LEU A 34 16.33 -17.24 -41.10
N PRO A 35 15.78 -18.37 -41.56
CA PRO A 35 15.18 -18.44 -42.88
C PRO A 35 13.94 -17.54 -42.98
N ALA A 36 13.57 -17.15 -44.20
CA ALA A 36 12.37 -16.35 -44.44
C ALA A 36 11.13 -17.02 -43.83
N GLY A 37 10.30 -16.24 -43.13
CA GLY A 37 9.08 -16.71 -42.49
C GLY A 37 9.27 -17.56 -41.21
N HIS A 38 10.51 -17.73 -40.73
CA HIS A 38 10.80 -18.53 -39.54
C HIS A 38 11.04 -17.64 -38.30
N SER A 39 11.04 -18.27 -37.13
CA SER A 39 11.33 -17.63 -35.83
C SER A 39 12.29 -18.47 -35.02
N ALA A 40 13.07 -17.84 -34.16
CA ALA A 40 13.95 -18.50 -33.19
C ALA A 40 13.80 -17.85 -31.82
N VAL A 41 14.03 -18.63 -30.77
CA VAL A 41 13.98 -18.18 -29.38
C VAL A 41 15.41 -18.03 -28.87
N VAL A 42 15.73 -16.85 -28.34
CA VAL A 42 17.00 -16.59 -27.64
C VAL A 42 16.69 -16.44 -26.16
N GLY A 43 17.24 -17.34 -25.34
CA GLY A 43 17.13 -17.23 -23.90
C GLY A 43 17.98 -16.08 -23.39
N VAL A 44 17.41 -15.20 -22.58
CA VAL A 44 18.12 -14.07 -21.96
C VAL A 44 18.04 -14.22 -20.46
N THR A 45 19.20 -14.24 -19.79
CA THR A 45 19.29 -14.23 -18.32
C THR A 45 19.86 -12.90 -17.88
N ALA A 46 19.09 -12.17 -17.07
CA ALA A 46 19.50 -10.92 -16.47
C ALA A 46 19.99 -11.11 -15.03
N LYS A 47 21.08 -10.45 -14.68
CA LYS A 47 21.65 -10.46 -13.33
C LYS A 47 21.85 -9.02 -12.85
N PRO A 48 21.16 -8.59 -11.79
CA PRO A 48 21.46 -7.31 -11.14
C PRO A 48 22.91 -7.25 -10.65
N ALA A 49 23.46 -6.04 -10.50
CA ALA A 49 24.77 -5.87 -9.89
C ALA A 49 24.76 -6.40 -8.44
N ALA A 50 25.76 -7.20 -8.09
CA ALA A 50 25.87 -7.83 -6.78
C ALA A 50 26.65 -6.95 -5.79
N GLY A 51 26.33 -7.05 -4.50
CA GLY A 51 27.20 -6.61 -3.40
C GLY A 51 27.11 -5.13 -3.00
N THR A 52 26.55 -4.25 -3.84
CA THR A 52 26.49 -2.79 -3.56
C THR A 52 25.07 -2.21 -3.55
N ILE A 53 24.08 -2.96 -4.07
CA ILE A 53 22.69 -2.50 -4.17
C ILE A 53 21.88 -2.99 -2.97
N ASN A 54 21.24 -2.06 -2.26
CA ASN A 54 20.27 -2.39 -1.21
C ASN A 54 18.93 -2.83 -1.84
N PRO A 55 18.56 -4.12 -1.77
CA PRO A 55 17.34 -4.62 -2.42
C PRO A 55 16.05 -4.08 -1.77
N LYS A 56 16.11 -3.57 -0.53
CA LYS A 56 14.96 -2.96 0.13
C LYS A 56 14.54 -1.64 -0.52
N ARG A 57 15.44 -1.01 -1.28
CA ARG A 57 15.18 0.28 -1.94
C ARG A 57 14.65 0.16 -3.36
N LEU A 58 14.34 -1.06 -3.80
CA LEU A 58 13.74 -1.38 -5.09
C LEU A 58 14.48 -0.70 -6.25
N ALA A 59 15.75 -1.03 -6.44
CA ALA A 59 16.57 -0.33 -7.43
C ALA A 59 16.15 -0.69 -8.85
N LEU A 60 15.73 0.30 -9.62
CA LEU A 60 15.42 0.17 -11.03
C LEU A 60 16.70 0.14 -11.87
N TRP A 61 16.79 -0.82 -12.77
CA TRP A 61 17.83 -0.91 -13.79
C TRP A 61 17.19 -1.20 -15.14
N SER A 62 17.81 -0.70 -16.21
CA SER A 62 17.25 -0.76 -17.55
C SER A 62 18.36 -0.63 -18.58
N GLY A 63 18.02 -0.91 -19.83
CA GLY A 63 18.90 -0.70 -20.96
C GLY A 63 18.21 -1.12 -22.24
N TYR A 64 19.02 -1.44 -23.24
CA TYR A 64 18.55 -1.96 -24.52
C TYR A 64 19.44 -3.09 -25.01
N VAL A 65 18.83 -4.05 -25.71
CA VAL A 65 19.54 -5.07 -26.50
C VAL A 65 19.51 -4.62 -27.95
N ILE A 66 20.69 -4.48 -28.56
CA ILE A 66 20.82 -4.18 -29.98
C ILE A 66 20.95 -5.49 -30.76
N ILE A 67 20.15 -5.63 -31.82
CA ILE A 67 20.18 -6.76 -32.74
C ILE A 67 20.58 -6.22 -34.10
N ASN A 68 21.72 -6.68 -34.62
CA ASN A 68 22.26 -6.26 -35.90
C ASN A 68 22.07 -7.38 -36.92
N GLY A 69 21.40 -7.07 -38.02
CA GLY A 69 21.26 -7.96 -39.16
C GLY A 69 22.43 -7.82 -40.14
N THR A 70 22.81 -8.93 -40.76
CA THR A 70 23.81 -8.92 -41.83
C THR A 70 23.31 -8.25 -43.12
N ASP A 71 22.01 -8.00 -43.21
CA ASP A 71 21.34 -7.24 -44.27
C ASP A 71 21.35 -5.71 -44.02
N GLY A 72 22.00 -5.25 -42.95
CA GLY A 72 22.05 -3.84 -42.56
C GLY A 72 20.87 -3.39 -41.69
N SER A 73 19.97 -4.30 -41.31
CA SER A 73 18.91 -3.99 -40.34
C SER A 73 19.46 -3.82 -38.92
N HIS A 74 18.83 -2.92 -38.16
CA HIS A 74 19.15 -2.67 -36.76
C HIS A 74 17.87 -2.59 -35.95
N LEU A 75 17.77 -3.43 -34.92
CA LEU A 75 16.65 -3.41 -33.97
C LEU A 75 17.16 -3.11 -32.57
N SER A 76 16.33 -2.46 -31.78
CA SER A 76 16.58 -2.18 -30.37
C SER A 76 15.41 -2.68 -29.54
N MET A 77 15.71 -3.48 -28.53
CA MET A 77 14.71 -4.00 -27.59
C MET A 77 14.99 -3.43 -26.19
N PRO A 78 14.15 -2.51 -25.69
CA PRO A 78 14.32 -1.98 -24.34
C PRO A 78 14.01 -3.07 -23.31
N TYR A 79 14.71 -3.03 -22.18
CA TYR A 79 14.42 -3.89 -21.03
C TYR A 79 14.48 -3.08 -19.74
N GLN A 80 13.75 -3.58 -18.74
CA GLN A 80 13.73 -3.03 -17.40
C GLN A 80 13.69 -4.18 -16.40
N GLY A 81 14.33 -3.98 -15.26
CA GLY A 81 14.28 -4.87 -14.12
C GLY A 81 14.38 -4.09 -12.82
N LEU A 82 14.08 -4.80 -11.73
CA LEU A 82 14.06 -4.25 -10.39
C LEU A 82 14.88 -5.14 -9.46
N THR A 83 15.80 -4.54 -8.72
CA THR A 83 16.53 -5.23 -7.64
C THR A 83 15.73 -5.09 -6.35
N GLY A 84 15.12 -6.18 -5.92
CA GLY A 84 14.25 -6.25 -4.74
C GLY A 84 13.02 -7.12 -5.00
N SER A 85 12.05 -7.08 -4.10
CA SER A 85 10.77 -7.77 -4.24
C SER A 85 9.63 -6.81 -3.99
N LEU A 86 8.75 -6.64 -4.98
CA LEU A 86 7.53 -5.85 -4.82
C LEU A 86 6.54 -6.55 -3.86
N HIS A 87 6.55 -7.89 -3.82
CA HIS A 87 5.76 -8.70 -2.89
C HIS A 87 6.17 -8.50 -1.42
N GLN A 88 7.47 -8.33 -1.16
CA GLN A 88 7.98 -8.07 0.18
C GLN A 88 8.04 -6.59 0.54
N ALA A 89 7.74 -5.68 -0.40
CA ALA A 89 7.77 -4.26 -0.14
C ALA A 89 6.57 -3.87 0.73
N THR A 90 6.85 -3.13 1.82
CA THR A 90 5.81 -2.65 2.71
C THR A 90 4.98 -1.57 2.03
N VAL A 91 3.66 -1.75 2.02
CA VAL A 91 2.70 -0.80 1.42
C VAL A 91 2.10 0.14 2.47
N LEU A 92 2.04 -0.30 3.72
CA LEU A 92 1.48 0.45 4.85
C LEU A 92 2.32 0.22 6.11
N GLU A 93 2.92 1.27 6.66
CA GLU A 93 3.68 1.19 7.91
C GLU A 93 2.79 1.47 9.13
N ARG A 94 3.23 1.00 10.30
CA ARG A 94 2.64 1.40 11.57
C ARG A 94 2.67 2.93 11.71
N GLY A 95 1.56 3.51 12.15
CA GLY A 95 1.43 4.96 12.31
C GLY A 95 1.01 5.71 11.05
N GLN A 96 0.91 5.05 9.89
CA GLN A 96 0.34 5.63 8.66
C GLN A 96 -1.20 5.52 8.57
N ALA A 97 -1.85 5.23 9.70
CA ALA A 97 -3.30 5.30 9.83
C ALA A 97 -3.69 5.99 11.13
N TRP A 98 -4.68 6.89 11.07
CA TRP A 98 -5.20 7.59 12.24
C TRP A 98 -6.61 8.13 12.00
N VAL A 99 -7.30 8.49 13.09
CA VAL A 99 -8.62 9.13 13.02
C VAL A 99 -8.47 10.65 13.10
N PHE A 100 -9.27 11.38 12.31
CA PHE A 100 -9.40 12.84 12.36
C PHE A 100 -10.86 13.26 12.13
N PRO A 101 -11.26 14.51 12.43
CA PRO A 101 -12.60 15.02 12.13
C PRO A 101 -12.76 15.31 10.64
N SER A 102 -13.86 14.87 10.01
CA SER A 102 -14.03 14.98 8.55
C SER A 102 -14.07 16.42 8.03
N ASP A 103 -14.36 17.42 8.87
CA ASP A 103 -14.28 18.84 8.53
C ASP A 103 -12.85 19.40 8.48
N ASP A 104 -11.86 18.69 9.01
CA ASP A 104 -10.42 19.00 8.88
C ASP A 104 -9.75 18.20 7.76
N SER A 105 -10.45 17.95 6.65
CA SER A 105 -9.91 17.17 5.51
C SER A 105 -8.67 17.77 4.85
N THR A 106 -8.42 19.08 5.03
CA THR A 106 -7.25 19.76 4.46
C THR A 106 -5.95 19.43 5.19
N ASN A 107 -5.98 19.32 6.52
CA ASN A 107 -4.79 19.00 7.33
C ASN A 107 -4.78 17.55 7.82
N SER A 108 -5.95 16.91 7.86
CA SER A 108 -6.16 15.57 8.41
C SER A 108 -5.55 15.42 9.81
N THR A 109 -5.74 16.41 10.69
CA THR A 109 -5.03 16.46 11.97
C THR A 109 -5.47 15.32 12.87
N ARG A 110 -4.51 14.48 13.28
CA ARG A 110 -4.75 13.34 14.17
C ARG A 110 -5.45 13.78 15.46
N SER A 111 -6.62 13.20 15.72
CA SER A 111 -7.35 13.44 16.97
C SER A 111 -6.69 12.79 18.18
N PRO A 112 -6.82 13.36 19.38
CA PRO A 112 -6.31 12.74 20.62
C PRO A 112 -6.90 11.33 20.84
N ASP A 113 -6.16 10.48 21.54
CA ASP A 113 -6.69 9.17 21.94
C ASP A 113 -7.93 9.32 22.84
N GLY A 114 -8.99 8.58 22.53
CA GLY A 114 -10.27 8.67 23.23
C GLY A 114 -11.10 9.91 22.90
N PHE A 115 -10.78 10.65 21.83
CA PHE A 115 -11.61 11.77 21.38
C PHE A 115 -13.05 11.32 21.12
N THR A 116 -14.02 12.13 21.57
CA THR A 116 -15.44 11.80 21.44
C THR A 116 -16.03 12.39 20.15
N TYR A 117 -16.52 11.51 19.28
CA TYR A 117 -17.30 11.90 18.13
C TYR A 117 -18.79 11.70 18.41
N VAL A 118 -19.59 12.74 18.22
CA VAL A 118 -21.05 12.69 18.32
C VAL A 118 -21.63 12.69 16.92
N VAL A 119 -21.89 11.50 16.39
CA VAL A 119 -22.36 11.30 15.02
C VAL A 119 -23.90 11.33 14.95
N PRO A 120 -24.49 11.57 13.78
CA PRO A 120 -25.95 11.49 13.55
C PRO A 120 -26.51 10.13 13.93
N LYS A 121 -27.82 10.07 14.19
CA LYS A 121 -28.52 8.80 14.40
C LYS A 121 -28.36 7.89 13.17
N PRO A 122 -28.45 6.56 13.34
CA PRO A 122 -28.48 5.61 12.23
C PRO A 122 -29.37 6.08 11.07
N ASP A 123 -28.83 5.99 9.85
CA ASP A 123 -29.47 6.39 8.58
C ASP A 123 -29.89 7.87 8.47
N THR A 124 -29.36 8.76 9.32
CA THR A 124 -29.63 10.22 9.27
C THR A 124 -28.42 11.08 8.91
N ALA A 125 -27.26 10.47 8.69
CA ALA A 125 -26.04 11.18 8.35
C ALA A 125 -26.13 11.83 6.95
N ASN A 126 -25.51 13.01 6.80
CA ASN A 126 -25.40 13.74 5.55
C ASN A 126 -24.00 14.37 5.41
N ASP A 127 -23.73 14.95 4.24
CA ASP A 127 -22.41 15.50 3.87
C ASP A 127 -21.94 16.68 4.75
N TYR A 128 -22.81 17.27 5.56
CA TYR A 128 -22.47 18.37 6.48
C TYR A 128 -22.14 17.89 7.90
N ASP A 129 -22.30 16.60 8.20
CA ASP A 129 -21.97 16.06 9.50
C ASP A 129 -20.46 15.89 9.67
N ASN A 130 -19.95 16.33 10.81
CA ASN A 130 -18.57 16.07 11.19
C ASN A 130 -18.48 14.65 11.78
N LEU A 131 -17.89 13.74 10.99
CA LEU A 131 -17.74 12.34 11.30
C LEU A 131 -16.28 12.02 11.64
N PRO A 132 -16.00 10.98 12.43
CA PRO A 132 -14.67 10.41 12.47
C PRO A 132 -14.31 9.90 11.07
N SER A 133 -13.18 10.35 10.54
CA SER A 133 -12.61 9.88 9.29
C SER A 133 -11.30 9.16 9.54
N ILE A 134 -11.14 7.99 8.91
CA ILE A 134 -9.96 7.15 9.03
C ILE A 134 -9.02 7.53 7.90
N TYR A 135 -7.95 8.24 8.21
CA TYR A 135 -6.86 8.53 7.30
C TYR A 135 -5.99 7.29 7.09
N VAL A 136 -5.60 7.01 5.85
CA VAL A 136 -4.70 5.94 5.45
C VAL A 136 -3.71 6.49 4.44
N ASN A 137 -2.41 6.46 4.76
CA ASN A 137 -1.35 6.88 3.86
C ASN A 137 -0.54 5.68 3.37
N LEU A 138 -0.77 5.31 2.12
CA LEU A 138 -0.09 4.19 1.49
C LEU A 138 1.24 4.65 0.88
N ALA A 139 2.32 4.00 1.29
CA ALA A 139 3.65 4.24 0.72
C ALA A 139 3.75 3.75 -0.74
N LEU A 140 3.10 2.64 -1.03
CA LEU A 140 3.00 2.01 -2.34
C LEU A 140 1.54 1.62 -2.61
N GLY A 141 1.17 1.44 -3.88
CA GLY A 141 -0.19 1.07 -4.23
C GLY A 141 -0.61 -0.26 -3.60
N SER A 142 -1.91 -0.38 -3.31
CA SER A 142 -2.51 -1.59 -2.75
C SER A 142 -3.78 -1.94 -3.53
N SER A 143 -3.86 -3.19 -4.00
CA SER A 143 -5.05 -3.67 -4.71
C SER A 143 -6.26 -3.76 -3.79
N THR A 144 -6.08 -3.84 -2.48
CA THR A 144 -7.16 -3.97 -1.50
C THR A 144 -6.79 -3.33 -0.17
N VAL A 145 -7.64 -2.43 0.32
CA VAL A 145 -7.58 -1.85 1.67
C VAL A 145 -8.85 -2.21 2.43
N ARG A 146 -8.68 -2.68 3.66
CA ARG A 146 -9.73 -3.09 4.59
C ARG A 146 -9.62 -2.27 5.87
N VAL A 147 -10.75 -1.99 6.52
CA VAL A 147 -10.78 -1.28 7.80
C VAL A 147 -11.77 -1.97 8.73
N ASP A 148 -11.23 -2.69 9.70
CA ASP A 148 -12.01 -3.36 10.75
C ASP A 148 -12.27 -2.43 11.92
N VAL A 149 -13.49 -2.48 12.47
CA VAL A 149 -13.88 -1.76 13.69
C VAL A 149 -13.70 -2.68 14.89
N VAL A 150 -12.81 -2.30 15.81
CA VAL A 150 -12.45 -3.13 16.97
C VAL A 150 -12.80 -2.41 18.28
N PRO A 151 -13.65 -3.00 19.15
CA PRO A 151 -13.98 -2.40 20.44
C PRO A 151 -12.78 -2.39 21.38
N VAL A 152 -12.67 -1.34 22.19
CA VAL A 152 -11.60 -1.19 23.19
C VAL A 152 -12.18 -1.44 24.58
N GLN A 153 -11.71 -2.50 25.26
CA GLN A 153 -12.12 -2.79 26.64
C GLN A 153 -11.47 -1.80 27.63
N ASN A 154 -12.20 -1.43 28.68
CA ASN A 154 -11.69 -0.56 29.74
C ASN A 154 -10.44 -1.19 30.40
N GLY A 155 -9.34 -0.44 30.46
CA GLY A 155 -8.10 -0.86 31.12
C GLY A 155 -6.97 -1.33 30.20
N THR A 156 -7.21 -1.47 28.89
CA THR A 156 -6.13 -1.79 27.92
C THR A 156 -5.48 -0.50 27.43
N ASN A 157 -4.22 -0.25 27.78
CA ASN A 157 -3.44 0.86 27.22
C ASN A 157 -3.41 0.74 25.69
N ALA A 158 -4.08 1.68 25.02
CA ALA A 158 -4.44 1.63 23.60
C ALA A 158 -3.25 1.81 22.63
N ALA A 159 -2.03 2.02 23.13
CA ALA A 159 -0.87 2.27 22.29
C ALA A 159 -0.34 0.99 21.61
N HIS A 160 -0.40 -0.18 22.28
CA HIS A 160 0.26 -1.40 21.78
C HIS A 160 -0.45 -2.71 22.17
N SER A 161 -1.70 -2.64 22.63
CA SER A 161 -2.44 -3.81 23.09
C SER A 161 -3.29 -4.41 21.97
N ASN A 162 -2.78 -5.46 21.31
CA ASN A 162 -3.56 -6.40 20.49
C ASN A 162 -4.51 -7.27 21.35
N SER A 163 -4.97 -6.75 22.49
CA SER A 163 -5.85 -7.46 23.42
C SER A 163 -7.17 -7.80 22.73
N ASN A 164 -7.24 -9.02 22.20
CA ASN A 164 -8.34 -10.00 22.14
C ASN A 164 -9.78 -9.53 21.89
N ALA A 165 -10.01 -8.30 21.46
CA ALA A 165 -11.30 -7.84 21.01
C ALA A 165 -11.46 -8.25 19.55
N THR A 166 -12.40 -9.15 19.29
CA THR A 166 -12.82 -9.52 17.94
C THR A 166 -13.40 -8.28 17.24
N SER A 167 -13.05 -8.08 15.96
CA SER A 167 -13.69 -7.06 15.11
C SER A 167 -15.21 -7.25 15.16
N ILE A 168 -15.95 -6.15 15.29
CA ILE A 168 -17.42 -6.16 15.18
C ILE A 168 -17.88 -6.09 13.72
N GLY A 169 -16.94 -5.88 12.78
CA GLY A 169 -17.19 -5.82 11.36
C GLY A 169 -16.28 -4.83 10.65
N GLU A 170 -16.31 -4.90 9.33
CA GLU A 170 -15.67 -3.93 8.45
C GLU A 170 -16.54 -2.67 8.33
N LEU A 171 -15.89 -1.52 8.16
CA LEU A 171 -16.55 -0.24 7.92
C LEU A 171 -17.33 -0.27 6.59
N PHE A 172 -18.51 0.33 6.55
CA PHE A 172 -19.39 0.30 5.37
C PHE A 172 -18.73 0.92 4.13
N GLY A 173 -18.85 0.25 2.97
CA GLY A 173 -18.26 0.70 1.70
C GLY A 173 -16.85 0.15 1.46
N LEU A 174 -16.41 -0.83 2.25
CA LEU A 174 -15.13 -1.52 2.11
C LEU A 174 -15.33 -3.01 1.76
N PRO A 175 -14.33 -3.68 1.15
CA PRO A 175 -12.97 -3.22 0.90
C PRO A 175 -12.86 -2.16 -0.21
N SER A 176 -11.89 -1.26 -0.08
CA SER A 176 -11.50 -0.34 -1.15
C SER A 176 -10.55 -1.03 -2.12
N LEU A 177 -10.81 -0.94 -3.41
CA LEU A 177 -10.06 -1.65 -4.46
C LEU A 177 -9.19 -0.69 -5.29
N ALA A 178 -8.07 -1.20 -5.81
CA ALA A 178 -7.17 -0.49 -6.71
C ALA A 178 -6.71 0.89 -6.19
N ASN A 179 -6.21 0.91 -4.95
CA ASN A 179 -5.75 2.10 -4.27
C ASN A 179 -4.35 2.47 -4.79
N SER A 180 -4.18 3.71 -5.25
CA SER A 180 -2.86 4.25 -5.52
C SER A 180 -2.05 4.38 -4.23
N ARG A 181 -0.74 4.58 -4.37
CA ARG A 181 0.01 5.24 -3.29
C ARG A 181 -0.60 6.63 -3.08
N GLU A 182 -0.37 7.24 -1.92
CA GLU A 182 -0.98 8.50 -1.42
C GLU A 182 -1.98 8.24 -0.30
N ASP A 183 -2.50 9.35 0.22
CA ASP A 183 -3.49 9.35 1.26
C ASP A 183 -4.91 9.16 0.74
N SER A 184 -5.70 8.46 1.55
CA SER A 184 -7.12 8.27 1.38
C SER A 184 -7.78 8.40 2.74
N SER A 185 -9.08 8.67 2.74
CA SER A 185 -9.84 8.72 3.98
C SER A 185 -11.22 8.09 3.86
N PHE A 186 -11.69 7.50 4.95
CA PHE A 186 -12.98 6.83 5.04
C PHE A 186 -13.76 7.42 6.23
N SER A 187 -14.77 8.24 5.94
CA SER A 187 -15.67 8.78 6.97
C SER A 187 -16.59 7.70 7.51
N TRP A 188 -16.89 7.75 8.81
CA TRP A 188 -17.67 6.72 9.49
C TRP A 188 -18.76 7.31 10.39
N ASP A 189 -20.01 6.98 10.13
CA ASP A 189 -21.18 7.33 10.95
C ASP A 189 -21.55 6.22 11.96
N GLY A 190 -20.71 5.18 12.07
CA GLY A 190 -20.99 3.98 12.85
C GLY A 190 -21.48 2.79 12.03
N LYS A 191 -21.81 2.96 10.75
CA LYS A 191 -22.32 1.87 9.89
C LYS A 191 -21.23 0.87 9.55
N LEU A 192 -21.57 -0.41 9.63
CA LEU A 192 -20.73 -1.53 9.26
C LEU A 192 -21.19 -2.08 7.89
N GLU A 193 -20.32 -2.82 7.22
CA GLU A 193 -20.62 -3.46 5.93
C GLU A 193 -21.79 -4.46 6.03
N SER A 194 -22.04 -4.99 7.22
CA SER A 194 -23.23 -5.81 7.51
C SER A 194 -24.55 -5.04 7.44
N GLY A 195 -24.52 -3.71 7.31
CA GLY A 195 -25.68 -2.81 7.36
C GLY A 195 -26.10 -2.43 8.79
N SER A 196 -25.55 -3.08 9.81
CA SER A 196 -25.78 -2.72 11.21
C SER A 196 -24.93 -1.52 11.64
N TYR A 197 -25.32 -0.88 12.75
CA TYR A 197 -24.57 0.23 13.34
C TYR A 197 -23.84 -0.24 14.61
N ALA A 198 -22.58 0.19 14.76
CA ALA A 198 -21.82 -0.01 15.98
C ALA A 198 -22.51 0.67 17.17
N PRO A 199 -22.64 0.04 18.34
CA PRO A 199 -23.23 0.70 19.50
C PRO A 199 -22.33 1.83 20.00
N ALA A 200 -22.90 2.81 20.71
CA ALA A 200 -22.10 3.83 21.38
C ALA A 200 -21.06 3.17 22.31
N GLY A 201 -19.81 3.60 22.22
CA GLY A 201 -18.70 2.88 22.87
C GLY A 201 -17.33 3.38 22.47
N ARG A 202 -16.28 2.72 22.94
CA ARG A 202 -14.89 3.04 22.61
C ARG A 202 -14.37 2.05 21.56
N TYR A 203 -13.80 2.56 20.48
CA TYR A 203 -13.33 1.77 19.35
C TYR A 203 -11.95 2.22 18.89
N ARG A 204 -11.27 1.37 18.14
CA ARG A 204 -10.15 1.71 17.27
C ARG A 204 -10.36 1.01 15.92
N PHE A 205 -9.64 1.46 14.90
CA PHE A 205 -9.67 0.81 13.59
C PHE A 205 -8.38 0.07 13.31
N VAL A 206 -8.51 -1.09 12.66
CA VAL A 206 -7.39 -1.87 12.15
C VAL A 206 -7.44 -1.82 10.64
N VAL A 207 -6.51 -1.05 10.05
CA VAL A 207 -6.37 -0.90 8.61
C VAL A 207 -5.43 -1.97 8.10
N ARG A 208 -5.86 -2.72 7.08
CA ARG A 208 -5.01 -3.69 6.38
C ARG A 208 -4.91 -3.36 4.91
N ALA A 209 -3.70 -3.35 4.40
CA ALA A 209 -3.41 -3.13 2.99
C ALA A 209 -2.66 -4.35 2.42
N LEU A 210 -3.15 -4.90 1.30
CA LEU A 210 -2.53 -6.04 0.64
C LEU A 210 -1.26 -5.59 -0.10
N ARG A 211 -0.13 -6.26 0.14
CA ARG A 211 1.12 -5.95 -0.56
C ARG A 211 0.99 -6.18 -2.07
N LEU A 212 1.84 -5.51 -2.85
CA LEU A 212 1.87 -5.67 -4.30
C LEU A 212 2.09 -7.15 -4.67
N PHE A 213 1.24 -7.71 -5.53
CA PHE A 213 1.26 -9.15 -5.87
C PHE A 213 1.01 -10.11 -4.69
N GLY A 214 0.52 -9.61 -3.55
CA GLY A 214 0.13 -10.43 -2.40
C GLY A 214 -1.13 -11.26 -2.68
N ASP A 215 -1.27 -12.35 -1.93
CA ASP A 215 -2.43 -13.22 -1.90
C ASP A 215 -3.35 -12.83 -0.73
N ALA A 216 -4.55 -12.35 -1.05
CA ALA A 216 -5.52 -11.89 -0.05
C ALA A 216 -5.91 -12.97 0.98
N SER A 217 -5.74 -14.26 0.66
CA SER A 217 -6.02 -15.36 1.58
C SER A 217 -4.93 -15.59 2.64
N LYS A 218 -3.77 -14.96 2.49
CA LYS A 218 -2.59 -15.14 3.34
C LYS A 218 -2.39 -13.95 4.26
N PRO A 219 -2.58 -14.09 5.59
CA PRO A 219 -2.40 -12.98 6.54
C PRO A 219 -1.02 -12.31 6.45
N GLU A 220 0.03 -13.05 6.11
CA GLU A 220 1.40 -12.56 5.98
C GLU A 220 1.64 -11.58 4.81
N ASP A 221 0.72 -11.56 3.83
CA ASP A 221 0.78 -10.69 2.66
C ASP A 221 0.08 -9.34 2.92
N TRP A 222 -0.51 -9.15 4.11
CA TRP A 222 -1.12 -7.90 4.53
C TRP A 222 -0.18 -7.11 5.44
N ASP A 223 -0.06 -5.82 5.16
CA ASP A 223 0.48 -4.86 6.11
C ASP A 223 -0.66 -4.25 6.95
N GLU A 224 -0.40 -4.00 8.22
CA GLU A 224 -1.41 -3.56 9.18
C GLU A 224 -0.98 -2.29 9.93
N ALA A 225 -1.89 -1.32 10.00
CA ALA A 225 -1.76 -0.13 10.85
C ALA A 225 -3.01 0.04 11.72
N THR A 226 -2.81 0.23 13.02
CA THR A 226 -3.90 0.46 13.99
C THR A 226 -3.97 1.94 14.36
N THR A 227 -5.17 2.50 14.40
CA THR A 227 -5.40 3.90 14.79
C THR A 227 -5.35 4.08 16.31
N GLN A 228 -5.30 5.34 16.77
CA GLN A 228 -5.74 5.66 18.13
C GLN A 228 -7.21 5.26 18.35
N SER A 229 -7.61 5.16 19.62
CA SER A 229 -9.01 4.94 19.96
C SER A 229 -9.84 6.21 19.88
N LEU A 230 -11.14 6.06 19.70
CA LEU A 230 -12.16 7.09 19.79
C LEU A 230 -13.33 6.64 20.66
N ILE A 231 -14.16 7.58 21.08
CA ILE A 231 -15.45 7.33 21.73
C ILE A 231 -16.56 7.73 20.75
N LEU A 232 -17.39 6.76 20.36
CA LEU A 232 -18.55 6.95 19.50
C LEU A 232 -19.78 7.25 20.36
N LYS A 233 -20.48 8.34 20.05
CA LYS A 233 -21.81 8.67 20.57
C LYS A 233 -22.73 9.07 19.44
N TYR A 234 -24.03 8.89 19.65
CA TYR A 234 -25.07 9.28 18.70
C TYR A 234 -25.80 10.55 19.18
N LYS A 235 -26.20 11.43 18.26
CA LYS A 235 -27.10 12.55 18.53
C LYS A 235 -28.41 12.03 19.13
N GLN A 236 -28.94 12.73 20.13
CA GLN A 236 -30.20 12.39 20.80
C GLN A 236 -31.42 12.63 19.92
#